data_AF-H3AMS0-F1
#
_entry.id   AF-H3AMS0-F1
#
_cell.length_a   1.000
_cell.length_b   1.000
_cell.length_c   1.000
_cell.angle_alpha   90.00
_cell.angle_beta   90.00
_cell.angle_gamma   90.00
#
_symmetry.space_group_name_H-M   'P 1'
#
loop_
_entity.id
_entity.type
_entity.pdbx_description
1 polymer ?
#
loop_
_entity_poly.entity_id
_entity_poly.type
_entity_poly.pdbx_seq_one_letter_code
_entity_poly.pdbx_strand_id
1 'polypeptide(L)'
;QVKEMNDVEFPNSFLVLGKQKALGLQARSQEEMEAWIQACQEAISQNEQKTESFKAAASIPVQEIQQLTYEKAELGKRAPQWIRDKMVSMCMRCKEQFNPFTRRRHHCRACGYVVCWKCSDYKAKLEYDENRLNRVCRDCYSVLQGQLENEEKEDRKKGILEKDSAEVSGRSLMCSFLQLLDKSGKSGTRGWFVIPRDEPLVLYMYAAPQDVKAQTSIPLLGYQVNELPQNDSRHMFQLVQSKLVYTFVAESEEQKKRWVEIINWVANGENALLGEESDEFDD
;
A
#
# COMPACT_ATOMS: atom_id res chain seq x y z
N GLN A 1 -20.84 4.58 11.37
CA GLN A 1 -21.75 3.84 12.28
C GLN A 1 -23.15 4.37 12.09
N VAL A 2 -24.19 3.56 12.32
CA VAL A 2 -25.60 3.99 12.22
C VAL A 2 -26.31 3.63 13.52
N LYS A 3 -27.14 4.54 14.04
CA LYS A 3 -27.88 4.37 15.30
C LYS A 3 -29.33 4.80 15.12
N GLU A 4 -30.25 4.04 15.69
CA GLU A 4 -31.67 4.41 15.79
C GLU A 4 -31.85 5.56 16.80
N MET A 5 -32.81 6.45 16.53
CA MET A 5 -33.19 7.54 17.42
C MET A 5 -34.61 7.33 17.94
N ASN A 6 -34.75 7.24 19.27
CA ASN A 6 -36.05 7.16 19.94
C ASN A 6 -36.55 8.57 20.24
N ASP A 7 -36.95 9.29 19.20
CA ASP A 7 -37.48 10.64 19.30
C ASP A 7 -39.02 10.63 19.16
N VAL A 8 -39.70 11.27 20.12
CA VAL A 8 -41.17 11.35 20.16
C VAL A 8 -41.70 12.36 19.13
N GLU A 9 -40.89 13.35 18.75
CA GLU A 9 -41.24 14.40 17.79
C GLU A 9 -40.93 13.97 16.34
N PHE A 10 -39.94 13.07 16.17
CA PHE A 10 -39.53 12.53 14.87
C PHE A 10 -39.51 11.00 14.89
N PRO A 11 -40.69 10.34 14.80
CA PRO A 11 -40.76 8.88 14.76
C PRO A 11 -40.06 8.34 13.51
N ASN A 12 -39.53 7.12 13.62
CA ASN A 12 -38.78 6.42 12.56
C ASN A 12 -37.53 7.19 12.08
N SER A 13 -36.80 7.79 13.01
CA SER A 13 -35.56 8.52 12.71
C SER A 13 -34.31 7.76 13.11
N PHE A 14 -33.24 7.95 12.34
CA PHE A 14 -31.95 7.30 12.56
C PHE A 14 -30.80 8.24 12.19
N LEU A 15 -29.65 8.02 12.83
CA LEU A 15 -28.46 8.85 12.72
C LEU A 15 -27.34 8.09 12.02
N VAL A 16 -26.86 8.64 10.92
CA VAL A 16 -25.67 8.15 10.22
C VAL A 16 -24.46 8.96 10.66
N LEU A 17 -23.54 8.29 11.34
CA LEU A 17 -22.30 8.85 11.87
C LEU A 17 -21.13 8.52 10.93
N GLY A 18 -20.64 9.52 10.21
CA GLY A 18 -19.41 9.47 9.43
C GLY A 18 -18.22 10.09 10.17
N LYS A 19 -17.01 9.96 9.63
CA LYS A 19 -15.77 10.46 10.25
C LYS A 19 -15.70 11.99 10.39
N GLN A 20 -16.42 12.71 9.53
CA GLN A 20 -16.36 14.18 9.48
C GLN A 20 -17.73 14.86 9.64
N LYS A 21 -18.82 14.10 9.53
CA LYS A 21 -20.19 14.62 9.62
C LYS A 21 -21.12 13.55 10.19
N ALA A 22 -22.15 14.02 10.89
CA ALA A 22 -23.30 13.24 11.29
C ALA A 22 -24.53 13.74 10.52
N LEU A 23 -25.39 12.82 10.09
CA LEU A 23 -26.62 13.14 9.36
C LEU A 23 -27.80 12.42 10.00
N GLY A 24 -28.77 13.17 10.50
CA GLY A 24 -30.06 12.63 10.97
C GLY A 24 -31.02 12.50 9.81
N LEU A 25 -31.66 11.34 9.69
CA LEU A 25 -32.59 11.01 8.62
C LEU A 25 -33.88 10.47 9.23
N GLN A 26 -35.01 10.81 8.63
CA GLN A 26 -36.32 10.30 9.02
C GLN A 26 -36.91 9.50 7.86
N ALA A 27 -37.34 8.26 8.15
CA ALA A 27 -38.02 7.40 7.19
C ALA A 27 -39.54 7.57 7.26
N ARG A 28 -40.25 7.10 6.23
CA ARG A 28 -41.72 7.24 6.16
C ARG A 28 -42.45 6.16 6.95
N SER A 29 -41.79 5.04 7.26
CA SER A 29 -42.31 3.97 8.11
C SER A 29 -41.19 3.31 8.93
N GLN A 30 -41.57 2.52 9.93
CA GLN A 30 -40.64 1.75 10.75
C GLN A 30 -39.91 0.70 9.90
N GLU A 31 -40.61 0.00 8.99
CA GLU A 31 -39.97 -1.00 8.13
C GLU A 31 -38.96 -0.36 7.17
N GLU A 32 -39.25 0.85 6.67
CA GLU A 32 -38.32 1.60 5.82
C GLU A 32 -37.07 2.03 6.62
N MET A 33 -37.23 2.47 7.87
CA MET A 33 -36.12 2.80 8.76
C MET A 33 -35.22 1.58 9.01
N GLU A 34 -35.81 0.45 9.41
CA GLU A 34 -35.08 -0.78 9.69
C GLU A 34 -34.31 -1.27 8.45
N ALA A 35 -34.96 -1.24 7.27
CA ALA A 35 -34.32 -1.60 6.01
C ALA A 35 -33.13 -0.67 5.67
N TRP A 36 -33.26 0.64 5.89
CA TRP A 36 -32.15 1.59 5.66
C TRP A 36 -31.00 1.41 6.64
N ILE A 37 -31.30 1.17 7.92
CA ILE A 37 -30.27 0.88 8.94
C ILE A 37 -29.51 -0.38 8.55
N GLN A 38 -30.23 -1.45 8.20
CA GLN A 38 -29.62 -2.71 7.77
C GLN A 38 -28.76 -2.51 6.52
N ALA A 39 -29.27 -1.86 5.49
CA ALA A 39 -28.52 -1.59 4.25
C ALA A 39 -27.24 -0.77 4.51
N CYS A 40 -27.30 0.21 5.40
CA CYS A 40 -26.13 0.99 5.78
C CYS A 40 -25.10 0.16 6.58
N GLN A 41 -25.56 -0.69 7.50
CA GLN A 41 -24.69 -1.59 8.27
C GLN A 41 -24.03 -2.63 7.36
N GLU A 42 -24.77 -3.22 6.42
CA GLU A 42 -24.23 -4.14 5.42
C GLU A 42 -23.21 -3.45 4.51
N ALA A 43 -23.49 -2.23 4.05
CA ALA A 43 -22.53 -1.46 3.26
C ALA A 43 -21.26 -1.11 4.04
N ILE A 44 -21.37 -0.80 5.33
CA ILE A 44 -20.23 -0.58 6.23
C ILE A 44 -19.42 -1.88 6.38
N SER A 45 -20.07 -3.00 6.69
CA SER A 45 -19.43 -4.30 6.85
C SER A 45 -18.75 -4.76 5.55
N GLN A 46 -19.39 -4.60 4.39
CA GLN A 46 -18.76 -4.89 3.10
C GLN A 46 -17.57 -3.99 2.80
N ASN A 47 -17.61 -2.72 3.22
CA ASN A 47 -16.48 -1.81 3.06
C ASN A 47 -15.34 -2.15 4.04
N GLU A 48 -15.65 -2.56 5.26
CA GLU A 48 -14.69 -3.07 6.25
C GLU A 48 -14.05 -4.37 5.76
N GLN A 49 -14.83 -5.34 5.29
CA GLN A 49 -14.35 -6.59 4.69
C GLN A 49 -13.52 -6.34 3.42
N LYS A 50 -13.89 -5.37 2.56
CA LYS A 50 -13.04 -4.97 1.43
C LYS A 50 -11.74 -4.36 1.92
N THR A 51 -11.78 -3.50 2.95
CA THR A 51 -10.59 -2.87 3.54
C THR A 51 -9.70 -3.90 4.24
N GLU A 52 -10.28 -4.92 4.86
CA GLU A 52 -9.59 -6.07 5.45
C GLU A 52 -9.06 -7.02 4.39
N SER A 53 -9.78 -7.23 3.28
CA SER A 53 -9.29 -7.96 2.11
C SER A 53 -8.15 -7.23 1.43
N PHE A 54 -8.16 -5.89 1.41
CA PHE A 54 -7.04 -5.06 0.96
C PHE A 54 -5.86 -5.08 1.93
N LYS A 55 -6.10 -5.26 3.25
CA LYS A 55 -5.05 -5.48 4.25
C LYS A 55 -4.50 -6.91 4.22
N ALA A 56 -5.33 -7.91 3.95
CA ALA A 56 -4.95 -9.32 3.81
C ALA A 56 -4.22 -9.58 2.49
N ALA A 57 -4.59 -8.89 1.41
CA ALA A 57 -3.82 -8.85 0.16
C ALA A 57 -2.48 -8.08 0.28
N ALA A 58 -2.25 -7.42 1.42
CA ALA A 58 -0.95 -6.83 1.78
C ALA A 58 -0.16 -7.73 2.76
N SER A 59 -0.60 -8.96 3.02
CA SER A 59 0.17 -10.01 3.68
C SER A 59 0.20 -11.23 2.77
N ILE A 60 1.31 -11.49 2.08
CA ILE A 60 1.38 -12.58 1.09
C ILE A 60 1.41 -13.95 1.82
N PRO A 61 0.39 -14.81 1.72
CA PRO A 61 0.51 -16.20 2.15
C PRO A 61 1.38 -16.95 1.14
N VAL A 62 2.16 -17.92 1.62
CA VAL A 62 3.12 -18.77 0.85
C VAL A 62 2.52 -19.39 -0.42
N GLN A 63 1.19 -19.48 -0.53
CA GLN A 63 0.47 -19.96 -1.71
C GLN A 63 0.59 -19.03 -2.95
N GLU A 64 0.87 -17.74 -2.80
CA GLU A 64 1.01 -16.81 -3.94
C GLU A 64 2.39 -16.84 -4.63
N ILE A 65 3.42 -17.39 -3.97
CA ILE A 65 4.72 -17.64 -4.64
C ILE A 65 4.53 -18.65 -5.78
N GLN A 66 3.64 -19.63 -5.58
CA GLN A 66 3.19 -20.57 -6.62
C GLN A 66 2.47 -19.83 -7.78
N GLN A 67 1.72 -18.75 -7.47
CA GLN A 67 0.91 -18.00 -8.42
C GLN A 67 1.74 -17.02 -9.27
N LEU A 68 2.79 -16.39 -8.71
CA LEU A 68 3.77 -15.60 -9.46
C LEU A 68 4.61 -16.46 -10.42
N THR A 69 4.92 -17.70 -10.02
CA THR A 69 5.56 -18.68 -10.93
C THR A 69 4.59 -19.20 -11.99
N TYR A 70 3.30 -19.35 -11.66
CA TYR A 70 2.23 -19.72 -12.62
C TYR A 70 1.95 -18.59 -13.63
N GLU A 71 2.11 -17.33 -13.24
CA GLU A 71 1.96 -16.15 -14.11
C GLU A 71 3.01 -16.03 -15.20
N LYS A 72 4.24 -16.48 -14.95
CA LYS A 72 5.27 -16.55 -16.00
C LYS A 72 4.96 -17.64 -17.04
N ALA A 73 4.35 -18.76 -16.64
CA ALA A 73 4.02 -19.87 -17.53
C ALA A 73 2.80 -19.59 -18.43
N GLU A 74 1.91 -18.69 -17.99
CA GLU A 74 0.70 -18.27 -18.72
C GLU A 74 0.84 -16.91 -19.41
N LEU A 75 2.07 -16.39 -19.51
CA LEU A 75 2.34 -15.10 -20.13
C LEU A 75 1.86 -15.10 -21.58
N GLY A 76 0.94 -14.19 -21.90
CA GLY A 76 0.32 -14.08 -23.23
C GLY A 76 -0.81 -15.07 -23.51
N LYS A 77 -1.04 -16.09 -22.66
CA LYS A 77 -2.22 -16.99 -22.77
C LYS A 77 -3.48 -16.43 -22.13
N ARG A 78 -3.33 -15.51 -21.18
CA ARG A 78 -4.43 -14.78 -20.53
C ARG A 78 -4.12 -13.29 -20.40
N ALA A 79 -5.17 -12.47 -20.39
CA ALA A 79 -5.04 -11.04 -20.14
C ALA A 79 -4.56 -10.79 -18.70
N PRO A 80 -3.55 -9.94 -18.46
CA PRO A 80 -3.09 -9.62 -17.12
C PRO A 80 -4.02 -8.60 -16.45
N GLN A 81 -3.96 -8.55 -15.12
CA GLN A 81 -4.53 -7.43 -14.37
C GLN A 81 -3.65 -6.19 -14.55
N TRP A 82 -4.23 -5.09 -15.03
CA TRP A 82 -3.49 -3.85 -15.21
C TRP A 82 -3.34 -3.09 -13.90
N ILE A 83 -2.12 -2.62 -13.65
CA ILE A 83 -1.85 -1.73 -12.51
C ILE A 83 -2.33 -0.33 -12.86
N ARG A 84 -3.19 0.24 -12.01
CA ARG A 84 -3.73 1.59 -12.18
C ARG A 84 -2.61 2.63 -12.12
N ASP A 85 -2.63 3.61 -13.02
CA ASP A 85 -1.60 4.64 -13.16
C ASP A 85 -1.28 5.39 -11.87
N LYS A 86 -2.29 5.65 -11.03
CA LYS A 86 -2.12 6.36 -9.75
C LYS A 86 -1.35 5.57 -8.70
N MET A 87 -1.19 4.26 -8.90
CA MET A 87 -0.45 3.39 -7.99
C MET A 87 1.05 3.33 -8.31
N VAL A 88 1.48 3.98 -9.40
CA VAL A 88 2.86 3.90 -9.91
C VAL A 88 3.40 5.28 -10.27
N SER A 89 4.52 5.68 -9.67
CA SER A 89 5.21 6.93 -9.99
C SER A 89 6.40 6.73 -10.94
N MET A 90 6.95 5.51 -11.02
CA MET A 90 8.13 5.18 -11.82
C MET A 90 7.95 3.99 -12.76
N CYS A 91 8.75 3.90 -13.81
CA CYS A 91 8.73 2.77 -14.71
C CYS A 91 9.14 1.48 -13.97
N MET A 92 8.29 0.46 -13.99
CA MET A 92 8.52 -0.85 -13.36
C MET A 92 9.58 -1.73 -14.06
N ARG A 93 10.35 -1.15 -14.98
CA ARG A 93 11.48 -1.82 -15.66
C ARG A 93 12.78 -1.06 -15.39
N CYS A 94 12.85 0.21 -15.79
CA CYS A 94 14.07 1.02 -15.62
C CYS A 94 14.11 1.85 -14.33
N LYS A 95 13.06 1.82 -13.50
CA LYS A 95 12.95 2.54 -12.22
C LYS A 95 12.99 4.08 -12.32
N GLU A 96 12.94 4.64 -13.53
CA GLU A 96 12.91 6.09 -13.75
C GLU A 96 11.51 6.68 -13.53
N GLN A 97 11.43 7.84 -12.88
CA GLN A 97 10.16 8.54 -12.63
C GLN A 97 9.44 8.93 -13.92
N PHE A 98 8.13 8.71 -13.95
CA PHE A 98 7.29 9.22 -15.02
C PHE A 98 7.17 10.74 -14.93
N ASN A 99 7.08 11.39 -16.09
CA ASN A 99 6.77 12.82 -16.15
C ASN A 99 5.83 13.10 -17.35
N PRO A 100 5.03 14.18 -17.29
CA PRO A 100 3.99 14.44 -18.29
C PRO A 100 4.51 14.65 -19.73
N PHE A 101 5.75 15.10 -19.88
CA PHE A 101 6.27 15.62 -21.15
C PHE A 101 7.10 14.59 -21.92
N THR A 102 8.04 13.92 -21.26
CA THR A 102 9.06 13.07 -21.92
C THR A 102 8.93 11.59 -21.57
N ARG A 103 8.29 11.25 -20.43
CA ARG A 103 8.20 9.86 -19.95
C ARG A 103 6.78 9.55 -19.49
N ARG A 104 5.89 9.36 -20.47
CA ARG A 104 4.49 8.96 -20.27
C ARG A 104 4.37 7.49 -19.84
N ARG A 105 3.23 7.15 -19.24
CA ARG A 105 2.87 5.81 -18.77
C ARG A 105 2.31 4.97 -19.92
N HIS A 106 2.70 3.70 -19.97
CA HIS A 106 2.18 2.70 -20.89
C HIS A 106 2.03 1.37 -20.15
N HIS A 107 1.02 0.57 -20.51
CA HIS A 107 0.88 -0.78 -19.94
C HIS A 107 1.48 -1.83 -20.86
N CYS A 108 2.20 -2.78 -20.27
CA CYS A 108 2.53 -4.04 -20.91
C CYS A 108 1.26 -4.90 -21.02
N ARG A 109 0.87 -5.32 -22.22
CA ARG A 109 -0.31 -6.16 -22.43
C ARG A 109 -0.11 -7.61 -21.96
N ALA A 110 1.13 -8.05 -21.76
CA ALA A 110 1.42 -9.40 -21.28
C ALA A 110 1.43 -9.50 -19.74
N CYS A 111 1.99 -8.52 -19.02
CA CYS A 111 2.14 -8.56 -17.55
C CYS A 111 1.42 -7.44 -16.78
N GLY A 112 0.75 -6.50 -17.45
CA GLY A 112 -0.03 -5.43 -16.81
C GLY A 112 0.78 -4.30 -16.17
N TYR A 113 2.11 -4.40 -16.14
CA TYR A 113 3.01 -3.39 -15.55
C TYR A 113 2.96 -2.04 -16.27
N VAL A 114 3.13 -0.97 -15.49
CA VAL A 114 3.27 0.40 -16.00
C VAL A 114 4.74 0.69 -16.32
N VAL A 115 4.99 0.94 -17.59
CA VAL A 115 6.31 1.06 -18.20
C VAL A 115 6.40 2.32 -19.08
N CYS A 116 7.61 2.83 -19.29
CA CYS A 116 7.83 3.92 -20.24
C CYS A 116 7.93 3.40 -21.68
N TRP A 117 7.88 4.31 -22.66
CA TRP A 117 7.96 3.95 -24.08
C TRP A 117 9.24 3.18 -24.39
N LYS A 118 10.40 3.62 -23.88
CA LYS A 118 11.70 2.96 -24.07
C LYS A 118 11.70 1.50 -23.61
N CYS A 119 11.05 1.22 -22.48
CA CYS A 119 10.98 -0.12 -21.91
C CYS A 119 9.90 -1.01 -22.55
N SER A 120 9.08 -0.46 -23.46
CA SER A 120 7.94 -1.14 -24.05
C SER A 120 7.78 -0.90 -25.54
N ASP A 121 8.88 -0.62 -26.25
CA ASP A 121 8.87 -0.40 -27.69
C ASP A 121 8.78 -1.71 -28.51
N TYR A 122 8.39 -2.80 -27.85
CA TYR A 122 8.30 -4.13 -28.41
C TYR A 122 6.84 -4.55 -28.61
N LYS A 123 6.62 -5.43 -29.58
CA LYS A 123 5.31 -6.04 -29.83
C LYS A 123 5.42 -7.55 -29.94
N ALA A 124 4.57 -8.27 -29.21
CA ALA A 124 4.49 -9.73 -29.26
C ALA A 124 3.06 -10.17 -29.55
N LYS A 125 2.90 -11.35 -30.15
CA LYS A 125 1.60 -12.00 -30.31
C LYS A 125 1.14 -12.53 -28.95
N LEU A 126 -0.11 -12.25 -28.58
CA LEU A 126 -0.71 -12.74 -27.34
C LEU A 126 -1.88 -13.64 -27.70
N GLU A 127 -1.86 -14.88 -27.23
CA GLU A 127 -2.85 -15.91 -27.53
C GLU A 127 -4.25 -15.50 -27.05
N TYR A 128 -4.36 -14.86 -25.87
CA TYR A 128 -5.66 -14.39 -25.36
C TYR A 128 -6.32 -13.31 -26.23
N ASP A 129 -5.55 -12.66 -27.10
CA ASP A 129 -5.99 -11.56 -27.97
C ASP A 129 -5.83 -11.95 -29.44
N GLU A 130 -6.23 -13.18 -29.78
CA GLU A 130 -6.26 -13.71 -31.15
C GLU A 130 -4.89 -13.63 -31.85
N ASN A 131 -3.80 -13.77 -31.09
CA ASN A 131 -2.43 -13.64 -31.58
C ASN A 131 -2.12 -12.30 -32.26
N ARG A 132 -2.86 -11.23 -31.93
CA ARG A 132 -2.56 -9.87 -32.41
C ARG A 132 -1.27 -9.34 -31.77
N LEU A 133 -0.55 -8.51 -32.53
CA LEU A 133 0.66 -7.84 -32.06
C LEU A 133 0.33 -6.75 -31.03
N ASN A 134 0.68 -7.01 -29.78
CA ASN A 134 0.38 -6.15 -28.65
C ASN A 134 1.64 -5.57 -28.02
N ARG A 135 1.54 -4.34 -27.49
CA ARG A 135 2.67 -3.69 -26.78
C ARG A 135 3.08 -4.51 -25.56
N VAL A 136 4.35 -4.89 -25.50
CA VAL A 136 4.92 -5.61 -24.37
C VAL A 136 6.22 -4.95 -23.91
N CYS A 137 6.57 -5.13 -22.64
CA CYS A 137 7.88 -4.72 -22.14
C CYS A 137 9.00 -5.65 -22.63
N ARG A 138 10.26 -5.18 -22.56
CA ARG A 138 11.45 -5.96 -22.97
C ARG A 138 11.47 -7.38 -22.40
N ASP A 139 11.24 -7.53 -21.10
CA ASP A 139 11.29 -8.83 -20.41
C ASP A 139 10.20 -9.78 -20.95
N CYS A 140 8.97 -9.29 -21.14
CA CYS A 140 7.89 -10.11 -21.69
C CYS A 140 8.12 -10.46 -23.17
N TYR A 141 8.69 -9.53 -23.94
CA TYR A 141 9.03 -9.81 -25.34
C TYR A 141 10.03 -10.96 -25.44
N SER A 142 11.08 -10.93 -24.62
CA SER A 142 12.13 -11.95 -24.57
C SER A 142 11.55 -13.34 -24.28
N VAL A 143 10.71 -13.43 -23.24
CA VAL A 143 10.01 -14.68 -22.87
C VAL A 143 9.09 -15.16 -24.01
N LEU A 144 8.25 -14.29 -24.58
CA LEU A 144 7.27 -14.64 -25.62
C LEU A 144 7.89 -14.97 -26.97
N GLN A 145 9.11 -14.51 -27.25
CA GLN A 145 9.84 -14.86 -28.48
C GLN A 145 10.75 -16.09 -28.32
N GLY A 146 10.75 -16.73 -27.14
CA GLY A 146 11.67 -17.83 -26.85
C GLY A 146 13.14 -17.39 -26.82
N GLN A 147 13.39 -16.08 -26.77
CA GLN A 147 14.70 -15.50 -26.56
C GLN A 147 14.90 -15.42 -25.05
N LEU A 148 15.20 -16.56 -24.43
CA LEU A 148 15.83 -16.54 -23.11
C LEU A 148 17.25 -16.01 -23.31
N GLU A 149 17.40 -14.69 -23.41
CA GLU A 149 18.69 -14.10 -23.10
C GLU A 149 18.97 -14.49 -21.65
N ASN A 150 19.99 -15.32 -21.44
CA ASN A 150 20.70 -15.42 -20.18
C ASN A 150 21.28 -14.02 -19.89
N GLU A 151 20.44 -13.07 -19.51
CA GLU A 151 20.88 -11.99 -18.65
C GLU A 151 21.12 -12.65 -17.30
N GLU A 152 22.31 -13.22 -17.14
CA GLU A 152 23.01 -13.23 -15.87
C GLU A 152 22.91 -11.79 -15.36
N LYS A 153 21.85 -11.49 -14.60
CA LYS A 153 21.81 -10.29 -13.81
C LYS A 153 23.00 -10.43 -12.90
N GLU A 154 24.06 -9.67 -13.19
CA GLU A 154 25.06 -9.33 -12.20
C GLU A 154 24.30 -9.12 -10.90
N ASP A 155 24.65 -9.89 -9.89
CA ASP A 155 24.35 -9.66 -8.48
C ASP A 155 24.96 -8.30 -8.08
N ARG A 156 24.50 -7.22 -8.71
CA ARG A 156 24.65 -5.87 -8.20
C ARG A 156 23.80 -5.88 -6.95
N LYS A 157 24.47 -6.17 -5.83
CA LYS A 157 23.96 -6.00 -4.47
C LYS A 157 22.97 -4.83 -4.49
N LYS A 158 21.67 -5.15 -4.46
CA LYS A 158 20.60 -4.15 -4.53
C LYS A 158 20.94 -3.11 -3.46
N GLY A 159 21.16 -1.86 -3.85
CA GLY A 159 21.42 -0.80 -2.86
C GLY A 159 20.23 -0.72 -1.89
N ILE A 160 20.47 -0.26 -0.66
CA ILE A 160 19.44 -0.19 0.41
C ILE A 160 18.11 0.46 -0.04
N LEU A 161 18.14 1.35 -1.04
CA LEU A 161 16.96 2.03 -1.60
C LEU A 161 16.25 1.28 -2.73
N GLU A 162 16.82 0.20 -3.27
CA GLU A 162 16.26 -0.54 -4.42
C GLU A 162 15.33 -1.70 -4.01
N LYS A 163 14.71 -1.61 -2.83
CA LYS A 163 13.66 -2.54 -2.40
C LYS A 163 12.32 -2.19 -3.05
N ASP A 164 11.58 -3.22 -3.46
CA ASP A 164 10.27 -3.07 -4.09
C ASP A 164 9.20 -2.85 -3.02
N SER A 165 8.44 -1.75 -3.11
CA SER A 165 7.38 -1.43 -2.16
C SER A 165 6.34 -2.54 -2.02
N ALA A 166 6.02 -3.27 -3.10
CA ALA A 166 5.06 -4.38 -3.06
C ALA A 166 5.65 -5.63 -2.38
N GLU A 167 6.94 -5.91 -2.62
CA GLU A 167 7.68 -7.00 -1.97
C GLU A 167 7.82 -6.76 -0.46
N VAL A 168 8.01 -5.51 -0.05
CA VAL A 168 8.16 -5.11 1.36
C VAL A 168 6.80 -5.02 2.07
N SER A 169 5.74 -4.47 1.42
CA SER A 169 4.42 -4.30 2.07
C SER A 169 3.81 -5.64 2.50
N GLY A 170 4.00 -6.70 1.68
CA GLY A 170 3.55 -8.08 1.91
C GLY A 170 4.04 -8.73 3.22
N ARG A 171 5.10 -8.17 3.82
CA ARG A 171 5.76 -8.64 5.05
C ARG A 171 6.16 -7.44 5.92
N SER A 172 5.33 -6.41 5.97
CA SER A 172 5.61 -5.22 6.77
C SER A 172 5.06 -5.33 8.19
N LEU A 173 5.77 -4.69 9.13
CA LEU A 173 5.26 -4.41 10.47
C LEU A 173 4.20 -3.31 10.39
N MET A 174 4.45 -2.30 9.56
CA MET A 174 3.54 -1.19 9.32
C MET A 174 3.75 -0.65 7.91
N CYS A 175 2.64 -0.44 7.18
CA CYS A 175 2.68 0.29 5.92
C CYS A 175 1.39 1.09 5.70
N SER A 176 1.51 2.35 5.28
CA SER A 176 0.37 3.18 4.89
C SER A 176 0.83 4.49 4.27
N PHE A 177 -0.10 5.27 3.74
CA PHE A 177 0.19 6.67 3.40
C PHE A 177 0.34 7.53 4.66
N LEU A 178 1.35 8.41 4.64
CA LEU A 178 1.50 9.53 5.57
C LEU A 178 1.88 10.77 4.77
N GLN A 179 1.73 11.94 5.38
CA GLN A 179 2.31 13.17 4.86
C GLN A 179 3.52 13.59 5.72
N LEU A 180 4.67 13.72 5.09
CA LEU A 180 5.90 14.22 5.70
C LEU A 180 6.01 15.72 5.48
N LEU A 181 5.98 16.51 6.55
CA LEU A 181 6.08 17.96 6.48
C LEU A 181 7.52 18.40 6.14
N ASP A 182 7.62 19.50 5.42
CA ASP A 182 8.88 20.19 5.19
C ASP A 182 9.42 20.82 6.49
N LYS A 183 10.67 21.30 6.45
CA LYS A 183 11.31 21.97 7.60
C LYS A 183 10.58 23.24 8.06
N SER A 184 9.73 23.82 7.20
CA SER A 184 8.94 25.02 7.53
C SER A 184 7.64 24.68 8.26
N GLY A 185 7.22 23.41 8.24
CA GLY A 185 5.96 22.93 8.82
C GLY A 185 4.71 23.41 8.08
N LYS A 186 4.86 24.12 6.95
CA LYS A 186 3.75 24.74 6.20
C LYS A 186 3.25 23.88 5.05
N SER A 187 4.12 23.08 4.43
CA SER A 187 3.76 22.15 3.36
C SER A 187 4.32 20.76 3.65
N GLY A 188 3.85 19.75 2.93
CA GLY A 188 4.34 18.37 3.12
C GLY A 188 4.07 17.48 1.93
N THR A 189 4.91 16.47 1.76
CA THR A 189 4.82 15.47 0.69
C THR A 189 4.08 14.24 1.21
N ARG A 190 3.03 13.81 0.49
CA ARG A 190 2.36 12.54 0.76
C ARG A 190 3.18 11.40 0.16
N GLY A 191 3.50 10.40 0.96
CA GLY A 191 4.28 9.23 0.56
C GLY A 191 3.68 7.94 1.11
N TRP A 192 4.04 6.82 0.50
CA TRP A 192 3.78 5.48 1.03
C TRP A 192 4.94 5.07 1.92
N PHE A 193 4.67 4.89 3.21
CA PHE A 193 5.67 4.59 4.23
C PHE A 193 5.60 3.13 4.62
N VAL A 194 6.76 2.51 4.82
CA VAL A 194 6.87 1.06 5.02
C VAL A 194 7.99 0.73 6.01
N ILE A 195 7.66 -0.06 7.04
CA ILE A 195 8.62 -0.71 7.94
C ILE A 195 8.58 -2.22 7.66
N PRO A 196 9.61 -2.79 7.01
CA PRO A 196 9.70 -4.23 6.76
C PRO A 196 9.79 -5.04 8.07
N ARG A 197 9.31 -6.29 8.09
CA ARG A 197 9.53 -7.22 9.23
C ARG A 197 10.95 -7.76 9.30
N ASP A 198 11.59 -7.96 8.16
CA ASP A 198 12.97 -8.46 8.02
C ASP A 198 14.02 -7.40 8.34
N GLU A 199 13.67 -6.11 8.19
CA GLU A 199 14.50 -4.96 8.55
C GLU A 199 13.68 -3.93 9.34
N PRO A 200 13.29 -4.25 10.58
CA PRO A 200 12.37 -3.41 11.35
C PRO A 200 12.96 -2.04 11.67
N LEU A 201 14.29 -1.92 11.72
CA LEU A 201 15.01 -0.70 12.11
C LEU A 201 15.04 0.38 11.01
N VAL A 202 14.40 0.19 9.86
CA VAL A 202 14.42 1.16 8.75
C VAL A 202 13.01 1.47 8.26
N LEU A 203 12.66 2.76 8.25
CA LEU A 203 11.45 3.29 7.64
C LEU A 203 11.74 3.76 6.21
N TYR A 204 11.13 3.11 5.23
CA TYR A 204 11.24 3.49 3.81
C TYR A 204 10.08 4.39 3.39
N MET A 205 10.35 5.37 2.54
CA MET A 205 9.35 6.24 1.91
C MET A 205 9.36 6.06 0.39
N TYR A 206 8.19 5.78 -0.18
CA TYR A 206 7.96 5.65 -1.62
C TYR A 206 6.98 6.74 -2.09
N ALA A 207 7.05 7.14 -3.36
CA ALA A 207 6.06 8.06 -3.93
C ALA A 207 4.71 7.36 -4.17
N ALA A 208 4.73 6.06 -4.48
CA ALA A 208 3.53 5.26 -4.65
C ALA A 208 3.73 3.81 -4.14
N PRO A 209 2.65 3.09 -3.79
CA PRO A 209 2.73 1.75 -3.18
C PRO A 209 3.31 0.67 -4.08
N GLN A 210 3.33 0.87 -5.40
CA GLN A 210 3.87 -0.09 -6.39
C GLN A 210 5.21 0.38 -6.95
N ASP A 211 5.86 1.35 -6.31
CA ASP A 211 7.17 1.82 -6.73
C ASP A 211 8.25 0.81 -6.32
N VAL A 212 9.16 0.52 -7.25
CA VAL A 212 10.21 -0.48 -7.09
C VAL A 212 11.51 0.08 -6.49
N LYS A 213 11.45 1.31 -5.96
CA LYS A 213 12.57 2.05 -5.37
C LYS A 213 12.07 3.09 -4.36
N ALA A 214 12.66 3.09 -3.17
CA ALA A 214 12.38 4.10 -2.15
C ALA A 214 12.98 5.47 -2.53
N GLN A 215 12.26 6.54 -2.23
CA GLN A 215 12.76 7.91 -2.34
C GLN A 215 13.74 8.24 -1.21
N THR A 216 13.46 7.77 0.00
CA THR A 216 14.34 7.93 1.16
C THR A 216 14.18 6.77 2.14
N SER A 217 15.13 6.65 3.06
CA SER A 217 15.12 5.72 4.18
C SER A 217 15.50 6.46 5.47
N ILE A 218 14.81 6.16 6.57
CA ILE A 218 15.08 6.72 7.90
C ILE A 218 15.46 5.56 8.83
N PRO A 219 16.70 5.51 9.36
CA PRO A 219 17.05 4.53 10.38
C PRO A 219 16.33 4.89 11.67
N LEU A 220 15.53 3.98 12.23
CA LEU A 220 14.70 4.23 13.40
C LEU A 220 15.47 4.06 14.72
N LEU A 221 16.62 3.38 14.70
CA LEU A 221 17.43 3.13 15.90
C LEU A 221 17.86 4.45 16.56
N GLY A 222 17.45 4.64 17.82
CA GLY A 222 17.77 5.83 18.60
C GLY A 222 16.97 7.09 18.25
N TYR A 223 15.88 6.97 17.46
CA TYR A 223 14.89 8.04 17.33
C TYR A 223 13.87 7.96 18.47
N GLN A 224 13.44 9.11 18.97
CA GLN A 224 12.35 9.23 19.93
C GLN A 224 11.09 9.69 19.21
N VAL A 225 9.94 9.12 19.57
CA VAL A 225 8.65 9.53 19.02
C VAL A 225 7.98 10.53 19.96
N ASN A 226 7.74 11.74 19.48
CA ASN A 226 7.01 12.76 20.22
C ASN A 226 5.60 12.92 19.64
N GLU A 227 4.59 12.77 20.50
CA GLU A 227 3.22 13.15 20.16
C GLU A 227 3.03 14.66 20.38
N LEU A 228 2.51 15.34 19.36
CA LEU A 228 2.18 16.76 19.48
C LEU A 228 0.78 16.93 20.11
N PRO A 229 0.56 17.97 20.94
CA PRO A 229 -0.72 18.17 21.63
C PRO A 229 -1.91 18.24 20.66
N GLN A 230 -3.03 17.63 21.06
CA GLN A 230 -4.29 17.48 20.29
C GLN A 230 -4.99 18.79 19.85
N ASN A 231 -4.41 19.96 20.15
CA ASN A 231 -5.04 21.24 19.86
C ASN A 231 -5.11 21.56 18.35
N ASP A 232 -4.44 20.76 17.52
CA ASP A 232 -4.42 20.88 16.06
C ASP A 232 -4.95 19.56 15.47
N SER A 233 -6.05 19.61 14.71
CA SER A 233 -6.81 18.45 14.19
C SER A 233 -6.08 17.61 13.13
N ARG A 234 -4.74 17.61 13.14
CA ARG A 234 -3.88 17.10 12.07
C ARG A 234 -3.16 15.80 12.42
N HIS A 235 -3.55 15.11 13.51
CA HIS A 235 -3.05 13.78 13.88
C HIS A 235 -1.52 13.64 13.71
N MET A 236 -0.77 14.58 14.28
CA MET A 236 0.66 14.73 14.03
C MET A 236 1.52 13.99 15.06
N PHE A 237 2.65 13.47 14.60
CA PHE A 237 3.70 12.92 15.44
C PHE A 237 5.08 13.26 14.86
N GLN A 238 6.11 13.25 15.70
CA GLN A 238 7.47 13.59 15.30
C GLN A 238 8.44 12.47 15.62
N LEU A 239 9.40 12.24 14.72
CA LEU A 239 10.60 11.46 15.00
C LEU A 239 11.76 12.42 15.25
N VAL A 240 12.36 12.33 16.43
CA VAL A 240 13.42 13.23 16.87
C VAL A 240 14.68 12.43 17.21
N GLN A 241 15.81 12.81 16.62
CA GLN A 241 17.12 12.30 17.00
C GLN A 241 18.13 13.45 16.95
N SER A 242 18.62 13.87 18.12
CA SER A 242 19.51 15.03 18.26
C SER A 242 18.92 16.29 17.61
N LYS A 243 19.43 16.72 16.44
CA LYS A 243 18.95 17.89 15.68
C LYS A 243 18.03 17.52 14.50
N LEU A 244 17.85 16.24 14.23
CA LEU A 244 16.99 15.75 13.15
C LEU A 244 15.56 15.62 13.67
N VAL A 245 14.63 16.27 12.99
CA VAL A 245 13.20 16.23 13.31
C VAL A 245 12.43 15.95 12.02
N TYR A 246 11.70 14.85 11.99
CA TYR A 246 10.73 14.54 10.94
C TYR A 246 9.33 14.68 11.52
N THR A 247 8.47 15.47 10.88
CA THR A 247 7.08 15.64 11.32
C THR A 247 6.13 14.96 10.34
N PHE A 248 5.34 14.03 10.86
CA PHE A 248 4.39 13.23 10.08
C PHE A 248 2.96 13.63 10.43
N VAL A 249 2.10 13.57 9.43
CA VAL A 249 0.65 13.78 9.52
C VAL A 249 -0.03 12.48 9.09
N ALA A 250 -0.84 11.91 9.99
CA ALA A 250 -1.66 10.75 9.71
C ALA A 250 -3.06 11.16 9.18
N GLU A 251 -3.70 10.27 8.44
CA GLU A 251 -5.08 10.42 7.93
C GLU A 251 -6.14 10.22 9.03
N SER A 252 -5.79 9.54 10.14
CA SER A 252 -6.66 9.40 11.31
C SER A 252 -5.88 9.24 12.61
N GLU A 253 -6.55 9.46 13.74
CA GLU A 253 -5.97 9.27 15.07
C GLU A 253 -5.57 7.81 15.33
N GLU A 254 -6.36 6.85 14.85
CA GLU A 254 -6.05 5.43 14.96
C GLU A 254 -4.80 5.07 14.17
N GLN A 255 -4.63 5.65 12.98
CA GLN A 255 -3.43 5.47 12.17
C GLN A 255 -2.21 6.08 12.88
N LYS A 256 -2.34 7.29 13.44
CA LYS A 256 -1.30 7.95 14.23
C LYS A 256 -0.84 7.06 15.38
N LYS A 257 -1.78 6.57 16.19
CA LYS A 257 -1.51 5.70 17.35
C LYS A 257 -0.72 4.46 16.96
N ARG A 258 -1.13 3.77 15.89
CA ARG A 258 -0.42 2.57 15.39
C ARG A 258 1.01 2.87 14.92
N TRP A 259 1.23 3.99 14.22
CA TRP A 259 2.58 4.38 13.81
C TRP A 259 3.48 4.70 14.99
N VAL A 260 2.96 5.46 15.97
CA VAL A 260 3.69 5.81 17.19
C VAL A 260 4.07 4.55 17.98
N GLU A 261 3.14 3.62 18.16
CA GLU A 261 3.35 2.35 18.85
C GLU A 261 4.44 1.50 18.18
N ILE A 262 4.31 1.23 16.87
CA ILE A 262 5.28 0.41 16.13
C ILE A 262 6.66 1.05 16.10
N ILE A 263 6.75 2.37 15.88
CA ILE A 263 8.07 3.03 15.81
C ILE A 263 8.74 3.05 17.19
N ASN A 264 7.99 3.30 18.28
CA ASN A 264 8.55 3.21 19.63
C ASN A 264 9.07 1.80 19.92
N TRP A 265 8.28 0.78 19.59
CA TRP A 265 8.66 -0.63 19.76
C TRP A 265 9.98 -0.95 19.03
N VAL A 266 10.07 -0.56 17.75
CA VAL A 266 11.28 -0.75 16.93
C VAL A 266 12.48 0.05 17.46
N ALA A 267 12.28 1.33 17.77
CA ALA A 267 13.36 2.26 18.11
C ALA A 267 14.03 1.96 19.46
N ASN A 268 13.26 1.37 20.39
CA ASN A 268 13.73 0.96 21.72
C ASN A 268 14.34 -0.44 21.74
N GLY A 269 14.29 -1.19 20.63
CA GLY A 269 14.89 -2.52 20.53
C GLY A 269 14.16 -3.59 21.36
N GLU A 270 12.88 -3.40 21.68
CA GLU A 270 12.05 -4.38 22.38
C GLU A 270 11.70 -5.55 21.44
N ASN A 271 12.65 -6.43 21.14
CA ASN A 271 12.40 -7.68 20.42
C ASN A 271 11.57 -8.64 21.28
N ALA A 272 10.25 -8.49 21.29
CA ALA A 272 9.32 -9.51 21.76
C ALA A 272 8.34 -9.83 20.63
N LEU A 273 8.27 -11.12 20.26
CA LEU A 273 7.43 -11.75 19.23
C LEU A 273 8.08 -12.03 17.85
N LEU A 274 9.18 -12.78 17.86
CA LEU A 274 9.05 -14.15 17.34
C LEU A 274 8.84 -15.02 18.59
N GLY A 275 7.59 -15.42 18.84
CA GLY A 275 7.33 -16.52 19.75
C GLY A 275 7.86 -17.77 19.06
N GLU A 276 9.08 -18.15 19.37
CA GLU A 276 9.47 -19.55 19.32
C GLU A 276 8.57 -20.23 20.36
N GLU A 277 7.57 -20.98 19.89
CA GLU A 277 7.09 -22.13 20.62
C GLU A 277 8.34 -23.00 20.86
N SER A 278 8.91 -22.90 22.06
CA SER A 278 9.81 -23.92 22.55
C SER A 278 8.98 -25.19 22.66
N ASP A 279 9.24 -26.12 21.74
CA ASP A 279 8.91 -27.52 21.88
C ASP A 279 9.37 -27.98 23.27
N GLU A 280 8.45 -28.08 24.23
CA GLU A 280 8.58 -28.98 25.37
C GLU A 280 8.31 -30.40 24.86
N PHE A 281 9.37 -31.02 24.34
CA PHE A 281 9.53 -32.47 24.30
C PHE A 281 10.94 -32.77 24.80
N ASP A 282 11.02 -33.19 26.08
CA ASP A 282 11.86 -34.29 26.58
C ASP A 282 11.96 -34.20 28.13
N ASP A 283 11.09 -34.94 28.83
CA ASP A 283 11.43 -36.12 29.66
C ASP A 283 10.17 -36.70 30.35
#